data_AF-A0A6J4IVP4-F1
#
_entry.id   AF-A0A6J4IVP4-F1
#
_cell.length_a   1.000
_cell.length_b   1.000
_cell.length_c   1.000
_cell.angle_alpha   90.00
_cell.angle_beta   90.00
_cell.angle_gamma   90.00
#
_symmetry.space_group_name_H-M   'P 1'
#
loop_
_entity.id
_entity.type
_entity.pdbx_description
1 polymer ?
#
loop_
_entity_poly.entity_id
_entity_poly.type
_entity_poly.pdbx_seq_one_letter_code
_entity_poly.pdbx_strand_id
1 'polypeptide(L)'
;MQHFEESGLNPNQPPVLPADMMKAHEQLTKVEGGTIKRLGLDPRDAAGGTLTFWSYAWGAPWWDPDTLKMQLNHPTVVELNEHIASYYRQDRAQQIAEFRKQFPMWTAPNSGIALGTQSMQITGYYQPGELKALPQKPDRMGYTWWPNPKREKVYIAQGWSSAIPAEQKQVDHAWRLAEHFASVKAGQIMFDGIGWLNGSRQLLKEGKFDSVPALKFFLDMPAKADRTVGNYNTPIQSDIDSEYGKGMDAVIVGKTSVKAMLDDLQARMSQLLDPLVR
;
A
#
# COMPACT_ATOMS: atom_id res chain seq x y z
N MET A 1 6.78 -7.04 -16.32
CA MET A 1 6.36 -6.75 -17.72
C MET A 1 6.13 -8.02 -18.53
N GLN A 2 7.00 -9.02 -18.45
CA GLN A 2 6.85 -10.30 -19.17
C GLN A 2 5.46 -10.94 -19.00
N HIS A 3 4.91 -10.98 -17.78
CA HIS A 3 3.58 -11.56 -17.58
C HIS A 3 2.47 -10.86 -18.35
N PHE A 4 2.57 -9.54 -18.57
CA PHE A 4 1.62 -8.81 -19.40
C PHE A 4 1.73 -9.29 -20.85
N GLU A 5 2.95 -9.33 -21.40
CA GLU A 5 3.23 -9.76 -22.77
C GLU A 5 2.73 -11.20 -23.01
N GLU A 6 3.05 -12.14 -22.12
CA GLU A 6 2.59 -13.53 -22.17
C GLU A 6 1.07 -13.68 -22.09
N SER A 7 0.42 -12.78 -21.37
CA SER A 7 -1.04 -12.76 -21.23
C SER A 7 -1.72 -11.98 -22.35
N GLY A 8 -0.98 -11.37 -23.30
CA GLY A 8 -1.55 -10.55 -24.37
C GLY A 8 -1.95 -9.12 -23.96
N LEU A 9 -1.50 -8.67 -22.79
CA LEU A 9 -1.64 -7.30 -22.30
C LEU A 9 -0.45 -6.44 -22.76
N ASN A 10 -0.68 -5.15 -23.02
CA ASN A 10 0.38 -4.21 -23.34
C ASN A 10 1.02 -3.64 -22.05
N PRO A 11 2.29 -3.95 -21.74
CA PRO A 11 2.92 -3.48 -20.52
C PRO A 11 3.17 -1.96 -20.49
N ASN A 12 3.08 -1.27 -21.64
CA ASN A 12 3.20 0.18 -21.75
C ASN A 12 1.85 0.91 -21.69
N GLN A 13 0.74 0.17 -21.59
CA GLN A 13 -0.62 0.72 -21.42
C GLN A 13 -1.25 0.08 -20.19
N PRO A 14 -0.80 0.46 -18.98
CA PRO A 14 -1.35 -0.11 -17.75
C PRO A 14 -2.82 0.25 -17.57
N PRO A 15 -3.58 -0.53 -16.77
CA PRO A 15 -4.98 -0.23 -16.49
C PRO A 15 -5.16 1.16 -15.85
N VAL A 16 -6.15 1.93 -16.34
CA VAL A 16 -6.45 3.29 -15.86
C VAL A 16 -7.82 3.42 -15.18
N LEU A 17 -8.61 2.34 -15.19
CA LEU A 17 -9.87 2.23 -14.48
C LEU A 17 -9.88 0.99 -13.58
N PRO A 18 -10.62 1.00 -12.46
CA PRO A 18 -10.76 -0.18 -11.59
C PRO A 18 -11.23 -1.43 -12.32
N ALA A 19 -12.17 -1.29 -13.26
CA ALA A 19 -12.67 -2.40 -14.07
C ALA A 19 -11.58 -3.00 -14.99
N ASP A 20 -10.70 -2.16 -15.54
CA ASP A 20 -9.58 -2.62 -16.37
C ASP A 20 -8.52 -3.32 -15.51
N MET A 21 -8.30 -2.84 -14.29
CA MET A 21 -7.39 -3.50 -13.34
C MET A 21 -7.91 -4.88 -12.94
N MET A 22 -9.22 -5.02 -12.73
CA MET A 22 -9.85 -6.32 -12.48
C MET A 22 -9.67 -7.27 -13.68
N LYS A 23 -9.92 -6.80 -14.91
CA LYS A 23 -9.70 -7.60 -16.12
C LYS A 23 -8.23 -8.04 -16.25
N ALA A 24 -7.29 -7.13 -16.01
CA ALA A 24 -5.87 -7.46 -16.02
C ALA A 24 -5.52 -8.49 -14.94
N HIS A 25 -6.03 -8.33 -13.71
CA HIS A 25 -5.87 -9.31 -12.64
C HIS A 25 -6.34 -10.71 -13.08
N GLU A 26 -7.53 -10.81 -13.67
CA GLU A 26 -8.07 -12.09 -14.14
C GLU A 26 -7.20 -12.71 -15.24
N GLN A 27 -6.80 -11.94 -16.24
CA GLN A 27 -6.00 -12.40 -17.37
C GLN A 27 -4.57 -12.78 -16.99
N LEU A 28 -4.03 -12.19 -15.92
CA LEU A 28 -2.71 -12.49 -15.38
C LEU A 28 -2.73 -13.69 -14.41
N THR A 29 -3.87 -13.98 -13.81
CA THR A 29 -4.01 -15.06 -12.84
C THR A 29 -4.08 -16.42 -13.54
N LYS A 30 -3.12 -17.31 -13.25
CA LYS A 30 -3.07 -18.68 -13.77
C LYS A 30 -3.41 -19.66 -12.66
N VAL A 31 -4.45 -20.47 -12.87
CA VAL A 31 -4.88 -21.53 -11.97
C VAL A 31 -4.72 -22.88 -12.67
N GLU A 32 -4.01 -23.80 -12.03
CA GLU A 32 -3.79 -25.16 -12.51
C GLU A 32 -4.14 -26.16 -11.41
N GLY A 33 -5.03 -27.12 -11.70
CA GLY A 33 -5.46 -28.11 -10.71
C GLY A 33 -6.07 -27.48 -9.45
N GLY A 34 -6.76 -26.34 -9.58
CA GLY A 34 -7.32 -25.60 -8.46
C GLY A 34 -6.32 -24.81 -7.62
N THR A 35 -5.04 -24.77 -8.00
CA THR A 35 -3.98 -24.01 -7.32
C THR A 35 -3.53 -22.82 -8.16
N ILE A 36 -3.36 -21.66 -7.53
CA ILE A 36 -2.78 -20.48 -8.20
C ILE A 36 -1.28 -20.72 -8.43
N LYS A 37 -0.87 -20.75 -9.70
CA LYS A 37 0.55 -20.79 -10.11
C LYS A 37 1.12 -19.40 -10.32
N ARG A 38 0.26 -18.48 -10.74
CA ARG A 38 0.58 -17.05 -10.84
C ARG A 38 -0.61 -16.23 -10.42
N LEU A 39 -0.43 -15.34 -9.46
CA LEU A 39 -1.43 -14.38 -9.03
C LEU A 39 -1.32 -13.10 -9.88
N GLY A 40 -2.43 -12.57 -10.36
CA GLY A 40 -2.44 -11.29 -11.06
C GLY A 40 -2.11 -10.14 -10.13
N LEU A 41 -2.93 -9.96 -9.10
CA LEU A 41 -2.83 -8.92 -8.09
C LEU A 41 -3.52 -9.40 -6.82
N ASP A 42 -3.00 -8.99 -5.68
CA ASP A 42 -3.70 -9.02 -4.40
C ASP A 42 -3.85 -7.57 -3.93
N PRO A 43 -5.08 -7.04 -3.77
CA PRO A 43 -5.28 -5.66 -3.36
C PRO A 43 -4.84 -5.40 -1.92
N ARG A 44 -4.60 -6.43 -1.09
CA ARG A 44 -4.13 -6.24 0.29
C ARG A 44 -2.62 -6.42 0.46
N ASP A 45 -1.90 -6.68 -0.63
CA ASP A 45 -0.45 -6.84 -0.56
C ASP A 45 0.29 -5.50 -0.40
N ALA A 46 1.38 -5.54 0.36
CA ALA A 46 2.27 -4.43 0.68
C ALA A 46 1.50 -3.17 1.13
N ALA A 47 1.53 -2.09 0.36
CA ALA A 47 0.87 -0.84 0.76
C ALA A 47 -0.66 -0.92 0.76
N GLY A 48 -1.26 -1.91 0.09
CA GLY A 48 -2.70 -2.11 0.03
C GLY A 48 -3.33 -2.72 1.28
N GLY A 49 -2.57 -2.98 2.34
CA GLY A 49 -3.07 -3.69 3.53
C GLY A 49 -4.01 -2.89 4.44
N THR A 50 -4.10 -1.56 4.29
CA THR A 50 -4.77 -0.68 5.26
C THR A 50 -5.97 0.06 4.68
N LEU A 51 -6.96 0.35 5.53
CA LEU A 51 -8.10 1.20 5.18
C LEU A 51 -7.62 2.59 4.75
N THR A 52 -6.66 3.16 5.47
CA THR A 52 -6.15 4.51 5.25
C THR A 52 -5.55 4.67 3.84
N PHE A 53 -4.72 3.71 3.39
CA PHE A 53 -4.18 3.72 2.03
C PHE A 53 -5.31 3.74 1.00
N TRP A 54 -6.25 2.81 1.14
CA TRP A 54 -7.33 2.62 0.19
C TRP A 54 -8.29 3.81 0.14
N SER A 55 -8.64 4.36 1.29
CA SER A 55 -9.47 5.56 1.37
C SER A 55 -8.82 6.74 0.65
N TYR A 56 -7.51 6.93 0.81
CA TYR A 56 -6.76 7.96 0.10
C TYR A 56 -6.71 7.74 -1.40
N ALA A 57 -6.36 6.52 -1.83
CA ALA A 57 -6.28 6.14 -3.24
C ALA A 57 -7.62 6.28 -3.96
N TRP A 58 -8.73 5.97 -3.27
CA TRP A 58 -10.09 6.03 -3.81
C TRP A 58 -10.75 7.41 -3.67
N GLY A 59 -10.25 8.25 -2.75
CA GLY A 59 -10.91 9.48 -2.36
C GLY A 59 -12.15 9.25 -1.50
N ALA A 60 -12.15 8.19 -0.69
CA ALA A 60 -13.23 7.86 0.24
C ALA A 60 -13.00 8.57 1.59
N PRO A 61 -14.01 9.28 2.15
CA PRO A 61 -13.87 9.95 3.43
C PRO A 61 -14.03 8.94 4.57
N TRP A 62 -12.95 8.67 5.31
CA TRP A 62 -12.97 7.81 6.49
C TRP A 62 -12.75 8.57 7.80
N TRP A 63 -12.12 9.75 7.72
CA TRP A 63 -11.77 10.62 8.84
C TRP A 63 -11.89 12.08 8.42
N ASP A 64 -12.50 12.89 9.28
CA ASP A 64 -12.54 14.33 9.18
C ASP A 64 -11.67 14.96 10.29
N PRO A 65 -10.52 15.58 9.95
CA PRO A 65 -9.63 16.19 10.93
C PRO A 65 -10.18 17.48 11.55
N ASP A 66 -11.15 18.15 10.93
CA ASP A 66 -11.72 19.39 11.45
C ASP A 66 -12.77 19.11 12.53
N THR A 67 -13.55 18.05 12.34
CA THR A 67 -14.58 17.64 13.30
C THR A 67 -14.16 16.49 14.22
N LEU A 68 -13.00 15.89 13.96
CA LEU A 68 -12.48 14.70 14.64
C LEU A 68 -13.47 13.52 14.61
N LYS A 69 -14.19 13.37 13.50
CA LYS A 69 -15.21 12.32 13.32
C LYS A 69 -14.79 11.29 12.28
N MET A 70 -15.05 10.03 12.61
CA MET A 70 -14.89 8.90 11.70
C MET A 70 -16.13 8.72 10.83
N GLN A 71 -15.90 8.27 9.59
CA GLN A 71 -16.89 8.00 8.56
C GLN A 71 -16.63 6.62 7.91
N LEU A 72 -16.30 5.61 8.71
CA LEU A 72 -15.89 4.28 8.27
C LEU A 72 -16.99 3.56 7.46
N ASN A 73 -18.26 3.88 7.68
CA ASN A 73 -19.40 3.31 6.96
C ASN A 73 -20.00 4.24 5.90
N HIS A 74 -19.29 5.31 5.52
CA HIS A 74 -19.71 6.20 4.43
C HIS A 74 -19.91 5.40 3.13
N PRO A 75 -20.91 5.71 2.28
CA PRO A 75 -21.20 4.94 1.06
C PRO A 75 -19.98 4.71 0.15
N THR A 76 -19.12 5.71 -0.03
CA THR A 76 -17.87 5.58 -0.81
C THR A 76 -16.83 4.66 -0.16
N VAL A 77 -16.80 4.58 1.18
CA VAL A 77 -15.93 3.62 1.89
C VAL A 77 -16.47 2.20 1.73
N VAL A 78 -17.80 2.03 1.75
CA VAL A 78 -18.46 0.75 1.46
C VAL A 78 -18.13 0.30 0.03
N GLU A 79 -18.34 1.16 -0.97
CA GLU A 79 -18.05 0.87 -2.39
C GLU A 79 -16.58 0.46 -2.61
N LEU A 80 -15.64 1.19 -2.00
CA LEU A 80 -14.22 0.88 -2.02
C LEU A 80 -13.94 -0.54 -1.49
N ASN A 81 -14.53 -0.89 -0.35
CA ASN A 81 -14.31 -2.18 0.29
C ASN A 81 -14.99 -3.33 -0.45
N GLU A 82 -16.14 -3.08 -1.09
CA GLU A 82 -16.75 -4.02 -2.04
C GLU A 82 -15.84 -4.26 -3.25
N HIS A 83 -15.21 -3.20 -3.78
CA HIS A 83 -14.22 -3.33 -4.84
C HIS A 83 -13.03 -4.19 -4.41
N ILE A 84 -12.45 -3.96 -3.23
CA ILE A 84 -11.36 -4.79 -2.68
C ILE A 84 -11.81 -6.25 -2.53
N ALA A 85 -12.97 -6.48 -1.91
CA ALA A 85 -13.51 -7.83 -1.70
C ALA A 85 -13.76 -8.58 -3.02
N SER A 86 -14.07 -7.87 -4.11
CA SER A 86 -14.32 -8.48 -5.42
C SER A 86 -13.12 -9.23 -6.02
N TYR A 87 -11.89 -8.93 -5.60
CA TYR A 87 -10.68 -9.68 -5.99
C TYR A 87 -10.60 -11.06 -5.33
N TYR A 88 -11.32 -11.26 -4.23
CA TYR A 88 -11.38 -12.51 -3.49
C TYR A 88 -12.77 -13.13 -3.58
N ARG A 89 -13.37 -13.15 -4.78
CA ARG A 89 -14.62 -13.90 -5.02
C ARG A 89 -14.59 -15.23 -4.24
N GLN A 90 -15.72 -15.65 -3.69
CA GLN A 90 -15.76 -16.74 -2.71
C GLN A 90 -15.03 -18.02 -3.19
N ASP A 91 -15.01 -18.29 -4.49
CA ASP A 91 -14.30 -19.40 -5.13
C ASP A 91 -12.76 -19.24 -5.16
N ARG A 92 -12.24 -18.01 -5.13
CA ARG A 92 -10.81 -17.67 -5.13
C ARG A 92 -10.23 -17.32 -3.77
N ALA A 93 -11.06 -16.94 -2.79
CA ALA A 93 -10.58 -16.56 -1.45
C ALA A 93 -9.64 -17.61 -0.84
N GLN A 94 -10.03 -18.89 -0.88
CA GLN A 94 -9.21 -19.98 -0.37
C GLN A 94 -7.93 -20.20 -1.18
N GLN A 95 -7.99 -20.05 -2.50
CA GLN A 95 -6.83 -20.21 -3.38
C GLN A 95 -5.78 -19.12 -3.13
N ILE A 96 -6.22 -17.86 -2.95
CA ILE A 96 -5.34 -16.75 -2.62
C ILE A 96 -4.76 -16.93 -1.21
N ALA A 97 -5.57 -17.36 -0.24
CA ALA A 97 -5.07 -17.67 1.10
C ALA A 97 -3.98 -18.75 1.08
N GLU A 98 -4.16 -19.81 0.29
CA GLU A 98 -3.14 -20.86 0.12
C GLU A 98 -1.89 -20.35 -0.60
N PHE A 99 -2.06 -19.54 -1.64
CA PHE A 99 -0.94 -18.86 -2.30
C PHE A 99 -0.13 -18.02 -1.30
N ARG A 100 -0.80 -17.31 -0.38
CA ARG A 100 -0.15 -16.46 0.63
C ARG A 100 0.58 -17.20 1.74
N LYS A 101 0.26 -18.47 1.98
CA LYS A 101 1.08 -19.32 2.87
C LYS A 101 2.44 -19.63 2.26
N GLN A 102 2.52 -19.70 0.94
CA GLN A 102 3.76 -20.00 0.19
C GLN A 102 4.53 -18.73 -0.12
N PHE A 103 3.82 -17.67 -0.51
CA PHE A 103 4.38 -16.41 -0.97
C PHE A 103 3.87 -15.27 -0.08
N PRO A 104 4.67 -14.85 0.92
CA PRO A 104 4.26 -13.79 1.82
C PRO A 104 3.97 -12.49 1.08
N MET A 105 3.16 -11.66 1.73
CA MET A 105 2.98 -10.26 1.34
C MET A 105 4.27 -9.47 1.58
N TRP A 106 4.35 -8.25 1.07
CA TRP A 106 5.54 -7.40 1.05
C TRP A 106 6.60 -7.83 0.03
N THR A 107 7.47 -6.91 -0.38
CA THR A 107 8.61 -7.24 -1.24
C THR A 107 9.72 -7.86 -0.40
N ALA A 108 9.98 -9.15 -0.62
CA ALA A 108 10.97 -9.93 0.12
C ALA A 108 11.53 -11.06 -0.77
N PRO A 109 12.67 -11.69 -0.42
CA PRO A 109 13.28 -12.74 -1.24
C PRO A 109 12.35 -13.88 -1.64
N ASN A 110 11.41 -14.27 -0.77
CA ASN A 110 10.44 -15.34 -1.00
C ASN A 110 9.05 -14.84 -1.40
N SER A 111 8.87 -13.53 -1.60
CA SER A 111 7.58 -12.95 -2.00
C SER A 111 7.21 -13.31 -3.44
N GLY A 112 5.91 -13.33 -3.74
CA GLY A 112 5.46 -13.68 -5.07
C GLY A 112 5.92 -12.70 -6.15
N ILE A 113 6.06 -11.41 -5.80
CA ILE A 113 6.54 -10.39 -6.74
C ILE A 113 8.02 -10.58 -7.06
N ALA A 114 8.85 -10.99 -6.09
CA ALA A 114 10.28 -11.24 -6.30
C ALA A 114 10.51 -12.53 -7.10
N LEU A 115 9.73 -13.57 -6.83
CA LEU A 115 9.83 -14.88 -7.48
C LEU A 115 9.07 -14.99 -8.80
N GLY A 116 8.38 -13.93 -9.24
CA GLY A 116 7.58 -13.95 -10.46
C GLY A 116 6.32 -14.82 -10.38
N THR A 117 5.88 -15.22 -9.19
CA THR A 117 4.58 -15.90 -8.99
C THR A 117 3.44 -14.91 -8.74
N GLN A 118 3.72 -13.61 -8.64
CA GLN A 118 2.73 -12.53 -8.63
C GLN A 118 3.08 -11.47 -9.68
N SER A 119 2.07 -10.96 -10.39
CA SER A 119 2.29 -10.10 -11.56
C SER A 119 2.28 -8.60 -11.25
N MET A 120 1.50 -8.19 -10.26
CA MET A 120 1.32 -6.79 -9.86
C MET A 120 1.28 -6.70 -8.33
N GLN A 121 1.80 -5.60 -7.77
CA GLN A 121 1.78 -5.31 -6.34
C GLN A 121 1.53 -3.82 -6.11
N ILE A 122 0.75 -3.49 -5.09
CA ILE A 122 0.53 -2.10 -4.65
C ILE A 122 1.66 -1.71 -3.72
N THR A 123 2.43 -0.69 -4.07
CA THR A 123 3.71 -0.42 -3.37
C THR A 123 4.10 1.05 -3.39
N GLY A 124 5.18 1.37 -2.68
CA GLY A 124 5.77 2.70 -2.61
C GLY A 124 7.17 2.79 -3.22
N TYR A 125 7.80 3.94 -2.99
CA TYR A 125 9.12 4.28 -3.54
C TYR A 125 10.24 3.31 -3.13
N TYR A 126 10.04 2.56 -2.03
CA TYR A 126 11.02 1.64 -1.48
C TYR A 126 11.22 0.39 -2.36
N GLN A 127 10.18 -0.07 -3.07
CA GLN A 127 10.22 -1.35 -3.78
C GLN A 127 11.31 -1.45 -4.87
N PRO A 128 11.51 -0.46 -5.76
CA PRO A 128 12.60 -0.52 -6.74
C PRO A 128 13.96 -0.84 -6.11
N GLY A 129 14.24 -0.26 -4.96
CA GLY A 129 15.47 -0.45 -4.23
C GLY A 129 15.53 -1.78 -3.49
N GLU A 130 14.43 -2.19 -2.85
CA GLU A 130 14.31 -3.52 -2.24
C GLU A 130 14.52 -4.62 -3.27
N LEU A 131 13.83 -4.56 -4.42
CA LEU A 131 13.98 -5.53 -5.52
C LEU A 131 15.43 -5.57 -6.00
N LYS A 132 16.10 -4.43 -6.19
CA LYS A 132 17.50 -4.39 -6.60
C LYS A 132 18.42 -5.14 -5.62
N ALA A 133 18.14 -5.06 -4.32
CA ALA A 133 18.93 -5.73 -3.29
C ALA A 133 18.69 -7.25 -3.24
N LEU A 134 17.64 -7.76 -3.89
CA LEU A 134 17.35 -9.19 -3.91
C LEU A 134 18.20 -9.95 -4.94
N PRO A 135 18.67 -11.17 -4.59
CA PRO A 135 19.36 -12.04 -5.54
C PRO A 135 18.42 -12.50 -6.67
N GLN A 136 17.17 -12.81 -6.31
CA GLN A 136 16.10 -13.16 -7.23
C GLN A 136 15.10 -12.02 -7.31
N LYS A 137 14.85 -11.53 -8.51
CA LYS A 137 13.94 -10.42 -8.81
C LYS A 137 13.50 -10.50 -10.26
N PRO A 138 12.37 -9.87 -10.63
CA PRO A 138 11.99 -9.74 -12.03
C PRO A 138 12.99 -8.88 -12.81
N ASP A 139 13.32 -9.28 -14.03
CA ASP A 139 14.23 -8.53 -14.91
C ASP A 139 13.64 -7.17 -15.33
N ARG A 140 12.31 -7.10 -15.48
CA ARG A 140 11.58 -5.92 -15.97
C ARG A 140 10.35 -5.64 -15.13
N MET A 141 10.40 -4.57 -14.33
CA MET A 141 9.26 -4.04 -13.57
C MET A 141 8.83 -2.67 -14.13
N GLY A 142 7.52 -2.49 -14.26
CA GLY A 142 6.91 -1.21 -14.63
C GLY A 142 6.17 -0.61 -13.45
N TYR A 143 6.11 0.72 -13.38
CA TYR A 143 5.44 1.46 -12.32
C TYR A 143 4.40 2.40 -12.90
N THR A 144 3.24 2.47 -12.25
CA THR A 144 2.10 3.28 -12.68
C THR A 144 1.27 3.71 -11.47
N TRP A 145 0.32 4.59 -11.71
CA TRP A 145 -0.65 5.05 -10.72
C TRP A 145 -1.72 3.99 -10.48
N TRP A 146 -2.21 3.89 -9.25
CA TRP A 146 -3.39 3.08 -8.96
C TRP A 146 -4.62 3.67 -9.66
N PRO A 147 -5.42 2.88 -10.39
CA PRO A 147 -6.61 3.39 -11.05
C PRO A 147 -7.77 3.57 -10.05
N ASN A 148 -8.37 4.76 -10.05
CA ASN A 148 -9.58 5.07 -9.27
C ASN A 148 -10.73 5.52 -10.18
N PRO A 149 -11.98 5.54 -9.68
CA PRO A 149 -13.14 5.92 -10.50
C PRO A 149 -13.04 7.31 -11.14
N LYS A 150 -12.32 8.23 -10.50
CA LYS A 150 -12.11 9.61 -10.99
C LYS A 150 -10.95 9.74 -11.98
N ARG A 151 -10.18 8.66 -12.21
CA ARG A 151 -8.97 8.62 -13.04
C ARG A 151 -7.89 9.60 -12.58
N GLU A 152 -7.89 9.95 -11.30
CA GLU A 152 -6.90 10.86 -10.70
C GLU A 152 -5.57 10.14 -10.48
N LYS A 153 -4.46 10.84 -10.69
CA LYS A 153 -3.15 10.47 -10.16
C LYS A 153 -3.07 10.92 -8.71
N VAL A 154 -3.14 9.96 -7.79
CA VAL A 154 -3.10 10.23 -6.35
C VAL A 154 -1.71 9.98 -5.80
N TYR A 155 -1.10 11.01 -5.21
CA TYR A 155 0.13 10.88 -4.45
C TYR A 155 -0.17 10.90 -2.95
N ILE A 156 0.18 9.81 -2.26
CA ILE A 156 0.02 9.66 -0.81
C ILE A 156 1.35 9.99 -0.14
N ALA A 157 1.40 11.14 0.52
CA ALA A 157 2.55 11.59 1.30
C ALA A 157 2.55 10.90 2.67
N GLN A 158 3.11 9.69 2.71
CA GLN A 158 3.34 8.89 3.90
C GLN A 158 4.83 8.60 4.10
N GLY A 159 5.21 8.28 5.34
CA GLY A 159 6.58 7.94 5.68
C GLY A 159 6.75 7.68 7.16
N TRP A 160 8.02 7.63 7.56
CA TRP A 160 8.42 7.41 8.94
C TRP A 160 8.89 8.73 9.55
N SER A 161 8.60 8.93 10.83
CA SER A 161 9.08 10.07 11.60
C SER A 161 9.93 9.59 12.78
N SER A 162 10.97 10.34 13.13
CA SER A 162 11.66 10.16 14.41
C SER A 162 10.86 10.84 15.52
N ALA A 163 10.67 10.14 16.63
CA ALA A 163 10.06 10.68 17.84
C ALA A 163 11.02 10.46 19.02
N ILE A 164 11.11 11.45 19.89
CA ILE A 164 11.86 11.36 21.16
C ILE A 164 10.82 11.20 22.27
N PRO A 165 10.83 10.09 23.03
CA PRO A 165 9.92 9.92 24.16
C PRO A 165 10.06 11.08 25.15
N ALA A 166 8.94 11.59 25.65
CA ALA A 166 8.92 12.78 26.50
C ALA A 166 9.74 12.60 27.80
N GLU A 167 9.81 11.38 28.32
CA GLU A 167 10.55 11.05 29.55
C GLU A 167 12.05 10.78 29.33
N GLN A 168 12.55 10.94 28.10
CA GLN A 168 13.94 10.66 27.78
C GLN A 168 14.89 11.61 28.51
N LYS A 169 15.86 11.05 29.23
CA LYS A 169 16.85 11.83 30.01
C LYS A 169 17.99 12.38 29.16
N GLN A 170 18.22 11.79 27.98
CA GLN A 170 19.32 12.13 27.07
C GLN A 170 18.80 12.84 25.80
N VAL A 171 18.00 13.89 25.97
CA VAL A 171 17.30 14.57 24.87
C VAL A 171 18.26 15.09 23.81
N ASP A 172 19.36 15.74 24.20
CA ASP A 172 20.35 16.29 23.25
C ASP A 172 20.99 15.21 22.37
N HIS A 173 21.31 14.05 22.96
CA HIS A 173 21.86 12.92 22.21
C HIS A 173 20.82 12.32 21.26
N ALA A 174 19.57 12.18 21.71
CA ALA A 174 18.48 11.70 20.87
C ALA A 174 18.19 12.67 19.71
N TRP A 175 18.26 13.98 19.96
CA TRP A 175 18.11 15.01 18.94
C TRP A 175 19.21 14.93 17.88
N ARG A 176 20.47 14.84 18.29
CA ARG A 176 21.60 14.67 17.35
C ARG A 176 21.47 13.43 16.48
N LEU A 177 20.92 12.34 17.03
CA LEU A 177 20.65 11.13 16.26
C LEU A 177 19.54 11.35 15.23
N ALA A 178 18.46 12.05 15.60
CA ALA A 178 17.39 12.42 14.67
C ALA A 178 17.91 13.33 13.54
N GLU A 179 18.75 14.32 13.86
CA GLU A 179 19.41 15.17 12.86
C GLU A 179 20.30 14.34 11.92
N HIS A 180 21.05 13.39 12.47
CA HIS A 180 21.85 12.48 11.65
C HIS A 180 20.98 11.71 10.66
N PHE A 181 19.88 11.11 11.10
CA PHE A 181 18.97 10.37 10.23
C PHE A 181 18.33 11.23 9.14
N ALA A 182 18.12 12.53 9.38
CA ALA A 182 17.58 13.48 8.38
C ALA A 182 18.66 14.02 7.41
N SER A 183 19.94 13.77 7.65
CA SER A 183 21.04 14.27 6.83
C SER A 183 21.12 13.60 5.45
N VAL A 184 21.72 14.28 4.47
CA VAL A 184 22.00 13.69 3.15
C VAL A 184 22.88 12.44 3.27
N LYS A 185 23.89 12.47 4.14
CA LYS A 185 24.81 11.34 4.34
C LYS A 185 24.07 10.09 4.82
N ALA A 186 23.26 10.19 5.86
CA ALA A 186 22.51 9.05 6.37
C ALA A 186 21.47 8.57 5.36
N GLY A 187 20.80 9.50 4.68
CA GLY A 187 19.86 9.19 3.60
C GLY A 187 20.52 8.44 2.45
N GLN A 188 21.71 8.83 2.03
CA GLN A 188 22.46 8.14 0.98
C GLN A 188 22.91 6.75 1.43
N ILE A 189 23.39 6.59 2.67
CA ILE A 189 23.74 5.26 3.23
C ILE A 189 22.52 4.33 3.20
N MET A 190 21.36 4.83 3.63
CA MET A 190 20.11 4.08 3.63
C MET A 190 19.68 3.69 2.21
N PHE A 191 19.77 4.62 1.27
CA PHE A 191 19.43 4.36 -0.14
C PHE A 191 20.41 3.36 -0.79
N ASP A 192 21.71 3.50 -0.58
CA ASP A 192 22.70 2.61 -1.16
C ASP A 192 22.60 1.18 -0.60
N GLY A 193 22.22 1.06 0.68
CA GLY A 193 22.08 -0.24 1.36
C GLY A 193 20.77 -0.97 1.04
N ILE A 194 19.63 -0.29 1.18
CA ILE A 194 18.30 -0.92 1.08
C ILE A 194 17.35 -0.18 0.14
N GLY A 195 17.78 0.93 -0.47
CA GLY A 195 16.97 1.68 -1.42
C GLY A 195 15.90 2.57 -0.82
N TRP A 196 15.92 2.78 0.49
CA TRP A 196 14.96 3.61 1.21
C TRP A 196 15.40 5.09 1.26
N LEU A 197 14.46 6.00 1.50
CA LEU A 197 14.67 7.45 1.51
C LEU A 197 14.27 8.01 2.88
N ASN A 198 15.06 8.94 3.42
CA ASN A 198 14.83 9.52 4.74
C ASN A 198 13.90 10.77 4.76
N GLY A 199 13.11 10.98 3.70
CA GLY A 199 12.17 12.11 3.60
C GLY A 199 12.79 13.51 3.51
N SER A 200 14.12 13.63 3.47
CA SER A 200 14.81 14.92 3.45
C SER A 200 14.70 15.61 2.08
N ARG A 201 14.21 16.86 2.07
CA ARG A 201 14.26 17.71 0.87
C ARG A 201 15.68 17.92 0.36
N GLN A 202 16.66 17.93 1.26
CA GLN A 202 18.05 18.09 0.89
C GLN A 202 18.58 16.83 0.20
N LEU A 203 18.23 15.64 0.70
CA LEU A 203 18.55 14.37 0.04
C LEU A 203 17.97 14.33 -1.38
N LEU A 204 16.74 14.79 -1.59
CA LEU A 204 16.13 14.83 -2.93
C LEU A 204 16.88 15.75 -3.92
N LYS A 205 17.61 16.76 -3.42
CA LYS A 205 18.38 17.71 -4.25
C LYS A 205 19.81 17.23 -4.51
N GLU A 206 20.45 16.65 -3.49
CA GLU A 206 21.89 16.37 -3.48
C GLU A 206 22.23 14.88 -3.59
N GLY A 207 21.26 14.01 -3.34
CA GLY A 207 21.40 12.56 -3.37
C GLY A 207 21.60 12.01 -4.78
N LYS A 208 22.15 10.80 -4.86
CA LYS A 208 22.42 10.09 -6.10
C LYS A 208 21.56 8.83 -6.17
N PHE A 209 20.69 8.76 -7.19
CA PHE A 209 19.67 7.71 -7.30
C PHE A 209 19.81 6.83 -8.54
N ASP A 210 20.81 7.09 -9.41
CA ASP A 210 20.98 6.42 -10.71
C ASP A 210 21.14 4.91 -10.61
N SER A 211 21.55 4.42 -9.44
CA SER A 211 21.69 3.01 -9.17
C SER A 211 20.33 2.28 -9.07
N VAL A 212 19.21 3.01 -9.04
CA VAL A 212 17.82 2.49 -9.05
C VAL A 212 16.98 3.32 -10.04
N PRO A 213 17.13 3.13 -11.37
CA PRO A 213 16.48 4.01 -12.36
C PRO A 213 14.96 4.11 -12.23
N ALA A 214 14.30 3.02 -11.82
CA ALA A 214 12.85 2.98 -11.64
C ALA A 214 12.34 3.88 -10.49
N LEU A 215 13.21 4.29 -9.56
CA LEU A 215 12.87 5.24 -8.49
C LEU A 215 12.40 6.59 -9.07
N LYS A 216 12.84 6.96 -10.28
CA LYS A 216 12.42 8.19 -10.96
C LYS A 216 10.91 8.33 -11.05
N PHE A 217 10.17 7.24 -11.26
CA PHE A 217 8.70 7.29 -11.30
C PHE A 217 8.15 7.92 -10.00
N PHE A 218 8.62 7.44 -8.85
CA PHE A 218 8.17 7.90 -7.53
C PHE A 218 8.67 9.30 -7.19
N LEU A 219 9.89 9.66 -7.56
CA LEU A 219 10.42 11.02 -7.37
C LEU A 219 9.63 12.06 -8.17
N ASP A 220 9.13 11.68 -9.34
CA ASP A 220 8.30 12.53 -10.18
C ASP A 220 6.83 12.59 -9.72
N MET A 221 6.36 11.66 -8.87
CA MET A 221 4.94 11.57 -8.47
C MET A 221 4.39 12.88 -7.86
N PRO A 222 5.05 13.54 -6.87
CA PRO A 222 4.51 14.75 -6.27
C PRO A 222 4.22 15.86 -7.29
N ALA A 223 5.04 15.98 -8.34
CA ALA A 223 4.87 16.99 -9.38
C ALA A 223 3.85 16.60 -10.46
N LYS A 224 3.50 15.32 -10.56
CA LYS A 224 2.60 14.77 -11.59
C LYS A 224 1.23 14.35 -11.04
N ALA A 225 1.02 14.46 -9.74
CA ALA A 225 -0.23 14.08 -9.08
C ALA A 225 -1.31 15.12 -9.34
N ASP A 226 -2.53 14.65 -9.62
CA ASP A 226 -3.72 15.50 -9.66
C ASP A 226 -4.19 15.83 -8.23
N ARG A 227 -3.93 14.92 -7.29
CA ARG A 227 -4.26 15.07 -5.88
C ARG A 227 -3.13 14.56 -4.99
N THR A 228 -2.70 15.41 -4.06
CA THR A 228 -1.78 15.02 -2.97
C THR A 228 -2.56 14.89 -1.68
N VAL A 229 -2.33 13.81 -0.94
CA VAL A 229 -2.95 13.58 0.37
C VAL A 229 -1.88 13.31 1.42
N GLY A 230 -1.98 14.02 2.54
CA GLY A 230 -1.18 13.76 3.72
C GLY A 230 -1.78 12.63 4.55
N ASN A 231 -0.94 11.99 5.37
CA ASN A 231 -1.42 11.03 6.33
C ASN A 231 -2.09 11.72 7.53
N TYR A 232 -3.26 11.22 7.91
CA TYR A 232 -3.90 11.57 9.17
C TYR A 232 -3.93 10.32 10.04
N ASN A 233 -3.34 10.40 11.22
CA ASN A 233 -3.43 9.36 12.23
C ASN A 233 -4.44 9.78 13.30
N THR A 234 -5.28 8.85 13.74
CA THR A 234 -6.13 9.04 14.91
C THR A 234 -5.43 8.50 16.17
N PRO A 235 -5.84 8.91 17.38
CA PRO A 235 -5.35 8.33 18.64
C PRO A 235 -5.55 6.81 18.74
N ILE A 236 -6.47 6.23 17.97
CA ILE A 236 -6.82 4.81 17.95
C ILE A 236 -6.50 4.15 16.60
N GLN A 237 -5.57 4.71 15.82
CA GLN A 237 -5.27 4.22 14.46
C GLN A 237 -4.94 2.72 14.44
N SER A 238 -4.15 2.26 15.41
CA SER A 238 -3.77 0.85 15.54
C SER A 238 -4.98 -0.06 15.77
N ASP A 239 -5.97 0.38 16.54
CA ASP A 239 -7.21 -0.37 16.77
C ASP A 239 -8.04 -0.44 15.49
N ILE A 240 -8.18 0.68 14.77
CA ILE A 240 -8.87 0.74 13.48
C ILE A 240 -8.23 -0.23 12.48
N ASP A 241 -6.90 -0.17 12.31
CA ASP A 241 -6.19 -1.00 11.32
C ASP A 241 -6.31 -2.50 11.65
N SER A 242 -6.16 -2.86 12.93
CA SER A 242 -6.29 -4.23 13.41
C SER A 242 -7.70 -4.79 13.20
N GLU A 243 -8.72 -4.04 13.61
CA GLU A 243 -10.12 -4.47 13.54
C GLU A 243 -10.66 -4.46 12.11
N TYR A 244 -10.23 -3.50 11.29
CA TYR A 244 -10.50 -3.49 9.84
C TYR A 244 -9.92 -4.73 9.16
N GLY A 245 -8.67 -5.10 9.47
CA GLY A 245 -8.03 -6.30 8.92
C GLY A 245 -8.84 -7.57 9.21
N LYS A 246 -9.24 -7.78 10.47
CA LYS A 246 -10.10 -8.90 10.89
C LYS A 246 -11.47 -8.87 10.21
N GLY A 247 -12.07 -7.68 10.10
CA GLY A 247 -13.35 -7.48 9.44
C GLY A 247 -13.30 -7.86 7.97
N MET A 248 -12.27 -7.42 7.25
CA MET A 248 -12.06 -7.77 5.85
C MET A 248 -11.79 -9.27 5.65
N ASP A 249 -11.06 -9.92 6.55
CA ASP A 249 -10.90 -11.38 6.51
C ASP A 249 -12.25 -12.10 6.61
N ALA A 250 -13.16 -11.61 7.48
CA ALA A 250 -14.51 -12.15 7.60
C ALA A 250 -15.38 -11.90 6.35
N VAL A 251 -15.27 -10.71 5.74
CA VAL A 251 -15.93 -10.39 4.46
C VAL A 251 -15.48 -11.33 3.35
N ILE A 252 -14.16 -11.51 3.19
CA ILE A 252 -13.55 -12.31 2.12
C ILE A 252 -14.02 -13.77 2.16
N VAL A 253 -14.19 -14.34 3.35
CA VAL A 253 -14.69 -15.73 3.51
C VAL A 253 -16.22 -15.82 3.60
N GLY A 254 -16.94 -14.72 3.34
CA GLY A 254 -18.40 -14.68 3.28
C GLY A 254 -19.12 -14.77 4.63
N LYS A 255 -18.44 -14.50 5.76
CA LYS A 255 -19.06 -14.50 7.10
C LYS A 255 -19.91 -13.26 7.37
N THR A 256 -19.65 -12.16 6.70
CA THR A 256 -20.39 -10.89 6.83
C THR A 256 -20.35 -10.10 5.53
N SER A 257 -21.22 -9.10 5.38
CA SER A 257 -21.16 -8.15 4.27
C SER A 257 -20.21 -6.98 4.60
N VAL A 258 -19.72 -6.29 3.58
CA VAL A 258 -18.90 -5.08 3.75
C VAL A 258 -19.64 -4.03 4.58
N LYS A 259 -20.92 -3.76 4.25
CA LYS A 259 -21.72 -2.77 4.97
C LYS A 259 -21.88 -3.12 6.44
N ALA A 260 -22.24 -4.37 6.75
CA ALA A 260 -22.42 -4.80 8.14
C ALA A 260 -21.10 -4.74 8.93
N MET A 261 -19.99 -5.13 8.30
CA MET A 261 -18.65 -5.02 8.90
C MET A 261 -18.27 -3.58 9.23
N LEU A 262 -18.47 -2.66 8.28
CA LEU A 262 -18.12 -1.24 8.48
C LEU A 262 -19.06 -0.53 9.46
N ASP A 263 -20.34 -0.91 9.53
CA ASP A 263 -21.27 -0.41 10.54
C ASP A 263 -20.85 -0.81 11.96
N ASP A 264 -20.48 -2.08 12.16
CA ASP A 264 -19.96 -2.58 13.43
C ASP A 264 -18.64 -1.87 13.79
N LEU A 265 -17.71 -1.76 12.83
CA LEU A 265 -16.44 -1.07 13.04
C LEU A 265 -16.66 0.40 13.41
N GLN A 266 -17.52 1.13 12.68
CA GLN A 266 -17.89 2.51 13.02
C GLN A 266 -18.39 2.62 14.46
N ALA A 267 -19.34 1.76 14.86
CA ALA A 267 -19.93 1.80 16.19
C ALA A 267 -18.87 1.58 17.29
N ARG A 268 -18.05 0.54 17.16
CA ARG A 268 -17.02 0.21 18.16
C ARG A 268 -15.92 1.25 18.21
N MET A 269 -15.41 1.69 17.06
CA MET A 269 -14.32 2.67 17.03
C MET A 269 -14.79 4.03 17.54
N SER A 270 -16.04 4.43 17.27
CA SER A 270 -16.59 5.69 17.80
C SER A 270 -16.66 5.67 19.32
N GLN A 271 -17.03 4.54 19.94
CA GLN A 271 -17.02 4.38 21.40
C GLN A 271 -15.62 4.51 22.01
N LEU A 272 -14.58 4.05 21.29
CA LEU A 272 -13.18 4.18 21.71
C LEU A 272 -12.64 5.60 21.51
N LEU A 273 -13.00 6.26 20.40
CA LEU A 273 -12.46 7.56 20.03
C LEU A 273 -13.11 8.70 20.82
N ASP A 274 -14.43 8.68 20.98
CA ASP A 274 -15.21 9.80 21.54
C ASP A 274 -14.64 10.34 22.87
N PRO A 275 -14.19 9.51 23.83
CA PRO A 275 -13.59 10.02 25.07
C PRO A 275 -12.23 10.72 24.89
N LEU A 276 -11.53 10.50 23.78
CA LEU A 276 -10.17 10.99 23.53
C LEU A 276 -10.15 12.33 22.78
N VAL A 277 -11.26 12.72 22.16
CA VAL A 277 -11.36 13.90 21.28
C VAL A 277 -12.40 14.93 21.74
N ARG A 278 -12.93 14.75 22.95
CA ARG A 278 -13.84 15.69 23.62
C ARG A 278 -13.11 16.70 24.49
#